data_AF-A0A928WU29-F1
#
_entry.id   AF-A0A928WU29-F1
#
_cell.length_a   1.000
_cell.length_b   1.000
_cell.length_c   1.000
_cell.angle_alpha   90.00
_cell.angle_beta   90.00
_cell.angle_gamma   90.00
#
_symmetry.space_group_name_H-M   'P 1'
#
loop_
_entity.id
_entity.type
_entity.pdbx_description
1 polymer ?
#
loop_
_entity_poly.entity_id
_entity_poly.type
_entity_poly.pdbx_seq_one_letter_code
_entity_poly.pdbx_strand_id
1 'polypeptide(L)'
;MVSIKFVKENKEIEVATGSNLRFKAQENNIDIYTFMGKLTQCGGYGQCGTCVVDIVEGAHNLSPRNAVEDRMLKKRPSTCRLACQTVVNGSISVVTKPDKKESLKKLKAEKAALQAAEAVPQESAGEDSPSGKTIASVD
;
A
#
# COMPACT_ATOMS: atom_id res chain seq x y z
N MET A 1 -2.12 21.56 -6.10
CA MET A 1 -2.99 21.15 -4.97
C MET A 1 -3.53 19.77 -5.28
N VAL A 2 -3.60 18.89 -4.29
CA VAL A 2 -4.15 17.53 -4.40
C VAL A 2 -5.15 17.33 -3.27
N SER A 3 -6.07 16.37 -3.39
CA SER A 3 -7.13 16.18 -2.39
C SER A 3 -6.98 14.90 -1.58
N ILE A 4 -7.35 14.97 -0.30
CA ILE A 4 -7.49 13.80 0.57
C ILE A 4 -8.94 13.71 1.01
N LYS A 5 -9.64 12.68 0.52
CA LYS A 5 -11.02 12.38 0.92
C LYS A 5 -11.03 11.37 2.06
N PHE A 6 -11.54 11.79 3.22
CA PHE A 6 -11.74 10.96 4.39
C PHE A 6 -13.17 10.39 4.37
N VAL A 7 -13.27 9.13 3.99
CA VAL A 7 -14.54 8.50 3.59
C VAL A 7 -15.52 8.39 4.75
N LYS A 8 -15.06 8.06 5.96
CA LYS A 8 -15.93 7.90 7.13
C LYS A 8 -16.45 9.25 7.65
N GLU A 9 -15.64 10.28 7.52
CA GLU A 9 -15.93 11.63 7.97
C GLU A 9 -16.70 12.44 6.91
N ASN A 10 -16.87 11.88 5.70
CA ASN A 10 -17.41 12.56 4.53
C ASN A 10 -16.79 13.96 4.33
N LYS A 11 -15.47 14.03 4.50
CA LYS A 11 -14.72 15.29 4.47
C LYS A 11 -13.59 15.18 3.45
N GLU A 12 -13.46 16.20 2.63
CA GLU A 12 -12.35 16.34 1.68
C GLU A 12 -11.55 17.58 2.03
N ILE A 13 -10.22 17.47 1.93
CA ILE A 13 -9.29 18.56 2.19
C ILE A 13 -8.34 18.72 1.02
N GLU A 14 -7.97 19.96 0.72
CA GLU A 14 -6.93 20.25 -0.26
C GLU A 14 -5.60 20.43 0.45
N VAL A 15 -4.55 19.81 -0.10
CA VAL A 15 -3.20 19.84 0.45
C VAL A 15 -2.17 20.04 -0.65
N ALA A 16 -0.97 20.48 -0.26
CA ALA A 16 0.17 20.51 -1.16
C ALA A 16 0.67 19.08 -1.43
N THR A 17 1.16 18.83 -2.65
CA THR A 17 1.95 17.64 -2.96
C THR A 17 3.13 17.52 -2.00
N GLY A 18 3.43 16.32 -1.51
CA GLY A 18 4.46 16.10 -0.50
C GLY A 18 3.96 16.23 0.94
N SER A 19 2.64 16.39 1.16
CA SER A 19 2.09 16.52 2.51
C SER A 19 2.08 15.20 3.28
N ASN A 20 2.38 15.26 4.58
CA ASN A 20 2.24 14.10 5.47
C ASN A 20 0.77 13.85 5.84
N LEU A 21 0.29 12.63 5.65
CA LEU A 21 -1.12 12.28 5.83
C LEU A 21 -1.61 12.47 7.27
N ARG A 22 -0.80 12.10 8.28
CA ARG A 22 -1.19 12.27 9.70
C ARG A 22 -1.34 13.75 10.06
N PHE A 23 -0.35 14.58 9.72
CA PHE A 23 -0.40 16.00 10.08
C PHE A 23 -1.60 16.68 9.43
N LYS A 24 -1.87 16.41 8.15
CA LYS A 24 -3.03 16.97 7.45
C LYS A 24 -4.37 16.50 7.98
N ALA A 25 -4.48 15.25 8.44
CA ALA A 25 -5.67 14.80 9.15
C ALA A 25 -5.88 15.60 10.45
N GLN A 26 -4.84 15.75 11.28
CA GLN A 26 -4.92 16.44 12.57
C GLN A 26 -5.22 17.95 12.43
N GLU A 27 -4.54 18.65 11.52
CA GLU A 27 -4.79 20.07 11.22
C GLU A 27 -6.26 20.32 10.81
N ASN A 28 -6.91 19.30 10.24
CA ASN A 28 -8.29 19.38 9.79
C ASN A 28 -9.29 18.73 10.77
N ASN A 29 -8.88 18.48 12.02
CA ASN A 29 -9.70 17.86 13.06
C ASN A 29 -10.26 16.48 12.69
N ILE A 30 -9.49 15.71 11.91
CA ILE A 30 -9.85 14.35 11.49
C ILE A 30 -9.12 13.37 12.41
N ASP A 31 -9.89 12.73 13.27
CA ASP A 31 -9.36 11.76 14.22
C ASP A 31 -9.11 10.42 13.55
N ILE A 32 -7.83 10.08 13.35
CA ILE A 32 -7.41 8.80 12.77
C ILE A 32 -7.14 7.71 13.81
N TYR A 33 -7.27 8.02 15.10
CA TYR A 33 -6.91 7.12 16.19
C TYR A 33 -8.16 6.48 16.81
N THR A 34 -8.03 5.21 17.20
CA THR A 34 -8.97 4.60 18.15
C THR A 34 -8.74 5.17 19.55
N PHE A 35 -9.68 4.93 20.48
CA PHE A 35 -9.54 5.40 21.86
C PHE A 35 -8.21 4.96 22.50
N MET A 36 -7.89 3.67 22.47
CA MET A 36 -6.59 3.15 22.94
C MET A 36 -5.41 3.69 22.13
N GLY A 37 -5.60 3.90 20.83
CA GLY A 37 -4.58 4.48 19.96
C GLY A 37 -4.18 5.89 20.39
N LYS A 38 -5.12 6.72 20.86
CA LYS A 38 -4.81 8.08 21.37
C LYS A 38 -3.93 8.07 22.61
N LEU A 39 -4.14 7.10 23.50
CA LEU A 39 -3.36 6.97 24.74
C LEU A 39 -1.94 6.45 24.52
N THR A 40 -1.70 5.78 23.38
CA THR A 40 -0.45 5.04 23.11
C THR A 40 0.26 5.50 21.83
N GLN A 41 -0.18 6.61 21.23
CA GLN A 41 0.41 7.15 20.01
C GLN A 41 1.83 7.70 20.25
N CYS A 42 2.73 7.42 19.30
CA CYS A 42 4.14 7.81 19.38
C CYS A 42 4.47 9.18 18.77
N GLY A 43 3.52 10.10 18.66
CA GLY A 43 3.73 11.44 18.09
C GLY A 43 4.01 11.49 16.58
N GLY A 44 4.18 10.34 15.92
CA GLY A 44 4.53 10.26 14.49
C GLY A 44 5.84 9.52 14.20
N TYR A 45 6.60 9.10 15.23
CA TYR A 45 7.92 8.46 15.09
C TYR A 45 7.92 7.01 14.55
N GLY A 46 6.77 6.48 14.13
CA GLY A 46 6.69 5.15 13.52
C GLY A 46 6.82 3.97 14.49
N GLN A 47 6.71 4.18 15.81
CA GLN A 47 6.98 3.13 16.81
C GLN A 47 5.74 2.38 17.30
N CYS A 48 4.54 2.99 17.23
CA CYS A 48 3.34 2.45 17.89
C CYS A 48 2.38 1.68 16.97
N GLY A 49 2.42 1.91 15.65
CA GLY A 49 1.45 1.33 14.72
C GLY A 49 -0.02 1.71 14.96
N THR A 50 -0.32 2.81 15.68
CA THR A 50 -1.71 3.19 16.03
C THR A 50 -2.39 4.12 15.01
N CYS A 51 -1.62 4.76 14.12
CA CYS A 51 -2.14 5.67 13.08
C CYS A 51 -2.47 4.96 11.76
N VAL A 52 -3.03 3.75 11.85
CA VAL A 52 -3.36 2.94 10.67
C VAL A 52 -4.55 3.54 9.94
N VAL A 53 -4.40 3.69 8.63
CA VAL A 53 -5.46 4.07 7.69
C VAL A 53 -5.50 3.09 6.53
N ASP A 54 -6.63 3.00 5.84
CA ASP A 54 -6.80 2.14 4.66
C ASP A 54 -7.05 3.01 3.43
N ILE A 55 -6.19 2.87 2.42
CA ILE A 55 -6.26 3.66 1.19
C ILE A 55 -7.15 2.93 0.22
N VAL A 56 -8.32 3.48 -0.08
CA VAL A 56 -9.30 2.84 -0.95
C VAL A 56 -9.16 3.25 -2.41
N GLU A 57 -8.59 4.43 -2.67
CA GLU A 57 -8.29 4.92 -4.01
C GLU A 57 -6.98 5.74 -4.01
N GLY A 58 -6.26 5.74 -5.13
CA GLY A 58 -5.06 6.55 -5.30
C GLY A 58 -3.81 6.01 -4.58
N ALA A 59 -3.71 4.72 -4.30
CA ALA A 59 -2.54 4.16 -3.61
C ALA A 59 -1.19 4.42 -4.31
N HIS A 60 -1.20 4.55 -5.65
CA HIS A 60 -0.02 4.90 -6.46
C HIS A 60 0.44 6.36 -6.25
N ASN A 61 -0.42 7.22 -5.68
CA ASN A 61 -0.12 8.63 -5.41
C ASN A 61 0.60 8.85 -4.08
N LEU A 62 1.09 7.80 -3.44
CA LEU A 62 1.73 7.86 -2.13
C LEU A 62 3.23 7.61 -2.23
N SER A 63 3.98 8.02 -1.20
CA SER A 63 5.34 7.51 -1.02
C SER A 63 5.35 5.98 -0.98
N PRO A 64 6.44 5.35 -1.45
CA PRO A 64 6.68 3.95 -1.19
C PRO A 64 6.60 3.63 0.29
N ARG A 65 6.23 2.39 0.62
CA ARG A 65 6.26 1.92 2.00
C ARG A 65 7.71 1.85 2.47
N ASN A 66 7.92 2.24 3.73
CA ASN A 66 9.22 2.10 4.36
C ASN A 66 9.29 0.83 5.22
N ALA A 67 10.50 0.50 5.69
CA ALA A 67 10.75 -0.69 6.50
C ALA A 67 9.90 -0.74 7.79
N VAL A 68 9.56 0.42 8.36
CA VAL A 68 8.69 0.51 9.54
C VAL A 68 7.27 0.09 9.19
N GLU A 69 6.71 0.60 8.09
CA GLU A 69 5.40 0.20 7.60
C GLU A 69 5.35 -1.30 7.27
N ASP A 70 6.36 -1.81 6.58
CA ASP A 70 6.43 -3.24 6.22
C ASP A 70 6.48 -4.15 7.44
N ARG A 71 7.24 -3.76 8.47
CA ARG A 71 7.28 -4.49 9.73
C ARG A 71 5.94 -4.42 10.48
N MET A 72 5.38 -3.21 10.64
CA MET A 72 4.20 -2.99 11.50
C MET A 72 2.90 -3.49 10.86
N LEU A 73 2.80 -3.46 9.53
CA LEU A 73 1.59 -3.78 8.79
C LEU A 73 1.69 -5.15 8.10
N LYS A 74 2.67 -6.00 8.43
CA LYS A 74 2.84 -7.35 7.88
C LYS A 74 1.57 -8.23 7.91
N LYS A 75 0.68 -7.98 8.87
CA LYS A 75 -0.60 -8.70 9.05
C LYS A 75 -1.83 -7.86 8.63
N ARG A 76 -1.63 -6.86 7.77
CA ARG A 76 -2.67 -6.00 7.20
C ARG A 76 -2.63 -6.08 5.67
N PRO A 77 -3.72 -5.74 4.97
CA PRO A 77 -3.74 -5.59 3.52
C PRO A 77 -2.65 -4.65 3.01
N SER A 78 -2.28 -4.82 1.75
CA SER A 78 -1.33 -3.97 1.05
C SER A 78 -1.75 -2.48 1.04
N THR A 79 -3.06 -2.23 1.02
CA THR A 79 -3.70 -0.90 1.04
C THR A 79 -3.60 -0.17 2.36
N CYS A 80 -3.32 -0.87 3.47
CA CYS A 80 -3.15 -0.22 4.76
C CYS A 80 -1.82 0.52 4.83
N ARG A 81 -1.83 1.72 5.42
CA ARG A 81 -0.66 2.58 5.62
C ARG A 81 -0.58 3.09 7.05
N LEU A 82 0.62 3.44 7.50
CA LEU A 82 0.80 4.26 8.69
C LEU A 82 0.75 5.72 8.25
N ALA A 83 -0.30 6.44 8.63
CA ALA A 83 -0.51 7.82 8.20
C ALA A 83 0.70 8.73 8.54
N CYS A 84 1.42 8.46 9.64
CA CYS A 84 2.60 9.24 10.00
C CYS A 84 3.82 9.01 9.10
N GLN A 85 3.88 7.88 8.39
CA GLN A 85 4.96 7.51 7.48
C GLN A 85 4.60 7.72 6.00
N THR A 86 3.39 8.21 5.73
CA THR A 86 2.84 8.33 4.38
C THR A 86 2.90 9.77 3.90
N VAL A 87 3.51 9.97 2.74
CA VAL A 87 3.51 11.24 2.01
C VAL A 87 2.53 11.15 0.85
N VAL A 88 1.70 12.18 0.69
CA VAL A 88 0.66 12.28 -0.34
C VAL A 88 1.16 13.14 -1.50
N ASN A 89 1.26 12.55 -2.68
CA ASN A 89 1.75 13.20 -3.90
C ASN A 89 0.65 13.46 -4.96
N GLY A 90 -0.54 12.89 -4.76
CA GLY A 90 -1.71 13.00 -5.64
C GLY A 90 -3.00 12.73 -4.87
N SER A 91 -4.16 12.86 -5.51
CA SER A 91 -5.44 12.67 -4.82
C SER A 91 -5.66 11.24 -4.35
N ILE A 92 -6.21 11.09 -3.14
CA ILE A 92 -6.48 9.80 -2.49
C ILE A 92 -7.82 9.78 -1.75
N SER A 93 -8.38 8.59 -1.60
CA SER A 93 -9.50 8.31 -0.71
C SER A 93 -9.05 7.40 0.43
N VAL A 94 -9.36 7.79 1.67
CA VAL A 94 -8.82 7.18 2.90
C VAL A 94 -9.95 6.82 3.85
N VAL A 95 -9.92 5.60 4.36
CA VAL A 95 -10.77 5.14 5.47
C VAL A 95 -9.98 5.22 6.77
N THR A 96 -10.43 6.06 7.70
CA THR A 96 -9.85 6.18 9.04
C THR A 96 -10.22 4.97 9.90
N LYS A 97 -9.36 4.61 10.87
CA LYS A 97 -9.61 3.54 11.85
C LYS A 97 -10.20 2.27 11.18
N PRO A 98 -9.50 1.67 10.20
CA PRO A 98 -10.08 0.61 9.39
C PRO A 98 -10.48 -0.58 10.25
N ASP A 99 -11.66 -1.13 9.97
CA ASP A 99 -12.18 -2.26 10.72
C ASP A 99 -11.27 -3.48 10.60
N LYS A 100 -11.08 -4.20 11.71
CA LYS A 100 -10.15 -5.32 11.78
C LYS A 100 -10.66 -6.51 10.96
N LYS A 101 -11.96 -6.80 10.99
CA LYS A 101 -12.56 -7.91 10.27
C LYS A 101 -12.48 -7.67 8.76
N GLU A 102 -12.82 -6.46 8.31
CA GLU A 102 -12.69 -6.07 6.90
C GLU A 102 -11.24 -6.08 6.43
N SER A 103 -10.31 -5.57 7.24
CA SER A 103 -8.88 -5.65 6.94
C SER A 103 -8.41 -7.10 6.76
N LEU A 104 -8.83 -8.01 7.63
CA LEU A 104 -8.44 -9.43 7.53
C LEU A 104 -9.05 -10.11 6.30
N LYS A 105 -10.28 -9.76 5.93
CA LYS A 105 -10.92 -10.27 4.72
C LYS A 105 -10.17 -9.82 3.47
N LYS A 106 -9.83 -8.53 3.36
CA LYS A 106 -9.01 -7.98 2.26
C LYS A 106 -7.66 -8.68 2.15
N LEU A 107 -6.96 -8.86 3.28
CA LEU A 107 -5.66 -9.54 3.30
C LEU A 107 -5.75 -10.98 2.80
N LYS A 108 -6.80 -11.72 3.18
CA LYS A 108 -7.02 -13.09 2.70
C LYS A 108 -7.28 -13.11 1.18
N ALA A 109 -8.09 -12.19 0.68
CA ALA A 109 -8.36 -12.07 -0.75
C ALA A 109 -7.10 -11.73 -1.55
N GLU A 110 -6.29 -10.76 -1.09
CA GLU A 110 -5.00 -10.42 -1.70
C GLU A 110 -4.06 -11.63 -1.77
N LYS A 111 -3.93 -12.38 -0.67
CA LYS A 111 -3.09 -13.58 -0.64
C LYS A 111 -3.58 -14.69 -1.57
N ALA A 112 -4.89 -14.92 -1.61
CA ALA A 112 -5.47 -15.90 -2.51
C ALA A 112 -5.24 -15.53 -3.99
N ALA A 113 -5.35 -14.24 -4.32
CA ALA A 113 -5.07 -13.74 -5.67
C ALA A 113 -3.59 -13.91 -6.05
N LEU A 114 -2.65 -13.60 -5.14
CA LEU A 114 -1.21 -13.82 -5.36
C LEU A 114 -0.88 -15.30 -5.57
N GLN A 115 -1.43 -16.18 -4.74
CA GLN A 115 -1.23 -17.63 -4.86
C GLN A 115 -1.78 -18.19 -6.19
N ALA A 116 -2.90 -17.66 -6.66
CA ALA A 116 -3.46 -18.05 -7.96
C ALA A 116 -2.59 -17.57 -9.14
N ALA A 117 -1.96 -16.39 -9.03
CA ALA A 117 -1.06 -15.87 -10.05
C ALA A 117 0.28 -16.64 -10.14
N GLU A 118 0.78 -17.14 -9.01
CA GLU A 118 2.01 -17.95 -8.94
C GLU A 118 1.81 -19.41 -9.40
N ALA A 119 0.55 -19.90 -9.44
CA ALA A 119 0.22 -21.27 -9.82
C ALA A 119 0.07 -21.50 -11.34
N VAL A 120 0.30 -20.48 -12.18
CA VAL A 120 0.28 -20.61 -13.65
C VAL A 120 1.60 -21.23 -14.12
N PRO A 121 1.61 -22.46 -14.67
CA PRO A 121 2.82 -23.07 -15.18
C PRO A 121 3.37 -22.26 -16.35
N GLN A 122 4.67 -21.98 -16.35
CA GLN A 122 5.36 -21.49 -17.54
C GLN A 122 5.26 -22.57 -18.63
N GLU A 123 4.36 -22.40 -19.60
CA GLU A 123 4.38 -23.20 -20.82
C GLU A 123 5.69 -22.93 -21.58
N SER A 124 6.38 -24.03 -21.83
CA SER A 124 7.68 -24.17 -22.45
C SER A 124 7.70 -23.73 -23.91
N ALA A 125 8.55 -22.76 -24.25
CA ALA A 125 9.10 -22.68 -25.60
C ALA A 125 10.22 -23.72 -25.73
N GLY A 126 9.82 -24.96 -26.01
CA GLY A 126 10.68 -25.92 -26.66
C GLY A 126 10.54 -25.74 -28.17
N GLU A 127 11.57 -25.19 -28.81
CA GLU A 127 11.81 -25.43 -30.23
C GLU A 127 13.12 -26.19 -30.34
N ASP A 128 12.97 -27.49 -30.63
CA ASP A 128 14.02 -28.41 -31.03
C ASP A 128 14.17 -28.37 -32.56
N SER A 129 15.44 -28.48 -32.98
CA SER A 129 15.94 -29.05 -34.24
C SER A 129 16.08 -28.17 -35.52
N PRO A 130 16.92 -28.57 -36.50
CA PRO A 130 18.13 -29.43 -36.45
C PRO A 130 19.34 -28.84 -37.23
N SER A 131 20.47 -29.55 -37.17
CA SER A 131 21.74 -29.29 -37.85
C SER A 131 21.67 -29.01 -39.36
N GLY A 132 22.55 -28.14 -39.86
CA GLY A 132 22.83 -27.96 -41.29
C GLY A 132 24.25 -27.45 -41.57
N LYS A 133 25.17 -28.41 -41.74
CA LYS A 133 26.44 -28.40 -42.52
C LYS A 133 27.12 -27.06 -42.89
N THR A 134 28.41 -26.97 -42.55
CA THR A 134 29.41 -26.53 -43.54
C THR A 134 30.67 -27.41 -43.45
N ILE A 135 30.92 -28.11 -44.55
CA ILE A 135 32.13 -28.87 -44.86
C ILE A 135 33.27 -27.91 -45.28
N ALA A 136 34.50 -28.40 -45.12
CA ALA A 136 35.77 -27.73 -45.40
C ALA A 136 35.98 -27.27 -46.86
N SER A 137 36.87 -26.28 -47.04
CA SER A 137 37.93 -26.21 -48.06
C SER A 137 38.85 -25.02 -47.75
N VAL A 138 40.12 -25.24 -47.37
CA VAL A 138 41.35 -25.06 -48.19
C VAL A 138 41.38 -23.81 -49.07
N ASP A 139 42.09 -22.77 -48.62
CA ASP A 139 43.28 -22.15 -49.26
C ASP A 139 43.92 -21.13 -48.28
#